data_AF-A0A3D5YJ71-F1
#
_entry.id   AF-A0A3D5YJ71-F1
#
_cell.length_a   1.000
_cell.length_b   1.000
_cell.length_c   1.000
_cell.angle_alpha   90.00
_cell.angle_beta   90.00
_cell.angle_gamma   90.00
#
_symmetry.space_group_name_H-M   'P 1'
#
loop_
_entity.id
_entity.type
_entity.pdbx_description
1 polymer ?
#
loop_
_entity_poly.entity_id
_entity_poly.type
_entity_poly.pdbx_seq_one_letter_code
_entity_poly.pdbx_strand_id
1 'polypeptide(L)'
;MQSSLIKPSKNSDFYTFFKKRITFPIFDTMNNIIGFSARVLDPNDTPKYLNSSEHPAFEKSKILYGLNWAKQHISQFGYLIVVE
;
A
#
# COMPACT_ATOMS: atom_id res chain seq x y z
N MET A 1 -12.72 -9.23 -9.76
CA MET A 1 -12.01 -8.22 -8.94
C MET A 1 -10.60 -8.06 -9.47
N GLN A 2 -10.24 -6.89 -10.00
CA GLN A 2 -8.85 -6.58 -10.35
C GLN A 2 -8.16 -6.05 -9.08
N SER A 3 -7.21 -6.82 -8.53
CA SER A 3 -6.45 -6.49 -7.31
C SER A 3 -5.14 -5.75 -7.58
N SER A 4 -4.90 -5.31 -8.83
CA SER A 4 -3.73 -4.52 -9.26
C SER A 4 -2.35 -5.10 -8.88
N LEU A 5 -2.26 -6.40 -8.58
CA LEU A 5 -1.02 -7.09 -8.12
C LEU A 5 -0.01 -7.35 -9.24
N ILE A 6 -0.50 -7.40 -10.47
CA ILE A 6 0.26 -7.69 -11.68
C ILE A 6 0.09 -6.51 -12.63
N LYS A 7 1.20 -6.03 -13.18
CA LYS A 7 1.22 -4.94 -14.14
C LYS A 7 1.75 -5.43 -15.50
N PRO A 8 1.17 -4.98 -16.62
CA PRO A 8 1.69 -5.29 -17.94
C PRO A 8 3.03 -4.59 -18.16
N SER A 9 3.99 -5.33 -18.72
CA SER A 9 5.29 -4.82 -19.20
C SER A 9 5.18 -4.41 -20.67
N LYS A 10 6.12 -3.57 -21.13
CA LYS A 10 6.20 -3.12 -22.53
C LYS A 10 6.43 -4.27 -23.53
N ASN A 11 7.00 -5.39 -23.09
CA ASN A 11 7.36 -6.53 -23.94
C ASN A 11 6.34 -7.68 -23.86
N SER A 12 5.08 -7.40 -23.53
CA SER A 12 4.03 -8.43 -23.31
C SER A 12 4.26 -9.37 -22.12
N ASP A 13 5.32 -9.15 -21.34
CA ASP A 13 5.55 -9.81 -20.06
C ASP A 13 4.69 -9.19 -18.95
N PHE A 14 4.47 -9.94 -17.88
CA PHE A 14 3.87 -9.44 -16.65
C PHE A 14 4.95 -9.21 -15.62
N TYR A 15 4.88 -8.09 -14.90
CA TYR A 15 5.73 -7.87 -13.75
C TYR A 15 4.90 -7.56 -12.51
N THR A 16 5.48 -7.89 -11.36
CA THR A 16 4.91 -7.56 -10.05
C THR A 16 5.85 -6.62 -9.31
N PHE A 17 5.26 -5.71 -8.55
CA PHE A 17 6.00 -4.74 -7.74
C PHE A 17 6.53 -5.36 -6.42
N PHE A 18 6.34 -6.65 -6.17
CA PHE A 18 6.89 -7.34 -5.00
C PHE A 18 8.36 -7.75 -5.15
N LYS A 19 8.86 -7.86 -6.39
CA LYS A 19 10.22 -8.38 -6.65
C LYS A 19 11.28 -7.38 -6.17
N LYS A 20 12.27 -7.89 -5.41
CA LYS A 20 13.39 -7.11 -4.82
C LYS A 20 12.94 -5.92 -3.96
N ARG A 21 11.78 -6.04 -3.33
CA ARG A 21 11.19 -4.97 -2.50
C ARG A 21 10.69 -5.52 -1.17
N ILE A 22 10.85 -4.73 -0.11
CA ILE A 22 10.14 -4.94 1.15
C ILE A 22 8.69 -4.52 0.91
N THR A 23 7.74 -5.39 1.26
CA THR A 23 6.32 -5.19 0.97
C THR A 23 5.55 -4.91 2.25
N PHE A 24 4.71 -3.88 2.22
CA PHE A 24 3.83 -3.44 3.30
C PHE A 24 2.38 -3.62 2.86
N PRO A 25 1.56 -4.44 3.56
CA PRO A 25 0.14 -4.54 3.28
C PRO A 25 -0.58 -3.25 3.71
N ILE A 26 -1.53 -2.80 2.89
CA ILE A 26 -2.41 -1.68 3.20
C ILE A 26 -3.76 -2.24 3.62
N PHE A 27 -4.22 -1.84 4.81
CA PHE A 27 -5.47 -2.30 5.40
C PHE A 27 -6.57 -1.25 5.27
N ASP A 28 -7.81 -1.71 5.11
CA ASP A 28 -8.98 -0.89 5.43
C ASP A 28 -9.21 -0.81 6.95
N THR A 29 -10.21 -0.06 7.38
CA THR A 29 -10.54 0.07 8.81
C THR A 29 -11.06 -1.22 9.44
N MET A 30 -11.42 -2.24 8.65
CA MET A 30 -11.89 -3.55 9.11
C MET A 30 -10.78 -4.62 9.13
N ASN A 31 -9.52 -4.24 8.89
CA ASN A 31 -8.35 -5.13 8.76
C ASN A 31 -8.33 -5.99 7.49
N ASN A 32 -9.12 -5.68 6.46
CA ASN A 32 -8.98 -6.35 5.17
C ASN A 32 -7.77 -5.77 4.43
N ILE A 33 -6.98 -6.63 3.79
CA ILE A 33 -5.91 -6.19 2.89
C ILE A 33 -6.54 -5.69 1.60
N ILE A 34 -6.42 -4.41 1.34
CA ILE A 34 -7.00 -3.75 0.16
C ILE A 34 -5.95 -3.32 -0.86
N GLY A 35 -4.67 -3.32 -0.50
CA GLY A 35 -3.59 -2.97 -1.40
C GLY A 35 -2.23 -3.23 -0.77
N PHE A 36 -1.17 -2.81 -1.46
CA PHE A 36 0.20 -2.99 -1.00
C PHE A 36 1.04 -1.76 -1.35
N SER A 37 2.04 -1.48 -0.52
CA SER A 37 3.18 -0.61 -0.84
C SER A 37 4.45 -1.45 -0.84
N ALA A 38 5.45 -1.05 -1.64
CA ALA A 38 6.68 -1.80 -1.78
C ALA A 38 7.89 -0.88 -1.94
N ARG A 39 8.87 -1.03 -1.05
CA ARG A 39 10.12 -0.26 -1.03
C ARG A 39 11.27 -1.07 -1.61
N VAL A 40 12.09 -0.48 -2.50
CA VAL A 40 13.29 -1.14 -3.04
C VAL A 40 14.28 -1.55 -1.95
N LEU A 41 14.90 -2.71 -2.16
CA LEU A 41 16.06 -3.15 -1.37
C LEU A 41 17.35 -2.48 -1.84
N ASP A 42 17.54 -2.37 -3.15
CA ASP A 42 18.68 -1.70 -3.75
C ASP A 42 18.41 -0.19 -3.84
N PRO A 43 19.26 0.69 -3.25
CA PRO A 43 19.11 2.14 -3.35
C PRO A 43 19.18 2.68 -4.78
N ASN A 44 19.80 1.95 -5.70
CA ASN A 44 19.91 2.33 -7.12
C ASN A 44 18.64 1.99 -7.93
N ASP A 45 17.79 1.10 -7.41
CA ASP A 45 16.53 0.75 -8.08
C ASP A 45 15.50 1.88 -7.88
N THR A 46 14.79 2.25 -8.95
CA THR A 46 13.78 3.30 -8.93
C THR A 46 12.40 2.79 -9.38
N PRO A 47 11.30 3.34 -8.86
CA PRO A 47 11.23 4.35 -7.78
C PRO A 47 11.40 3.71 -6.39
N LYS A 48 11.81 4.52 -5.40
CA LYS A 48 12.07 4.08 -4.01
C LYS A 48 10.85 3.39 -3.39
N TYR A 49 9.64 3.89 -3.66
CA TYR A 49 8.37 3.30 -3.24
C TYR A 49 7.44 3.10 -4.44
N LEU A 50 6.68 2.00 -4.42
CA LEU A 50 5.59 1.72 -5.33
C LEU A 50 4.34 1.35 -4.53
N ASN A 51 3.21 1.93 -4.89
CA ASN A 51 1.91 1.55 -4.33
C ASN A 51 1.09 0.78 -5.38
N SER A 52 0.17 -0.06 -4.91
CA SER A 52 -0.93 -0.59 -5.72
C SER A 52 -1.58 0.55 -6.52
N SER A 53 -2.02 0.23 -7.74
CA SER A 53 -2.87 1.13 -8.51
C SER A 53 -4.26 1.21 -7.87
N GLU A 54 -4.97 2.32 -8.06
CA GLU A 54 -6.36 2.45 -7.59
C GLU A 54 -7.23 1.34 -8.19
N HIS A 55 -8.18 0.84 -7.40
CA HIS A 55 -9.18 -0.14 -7.82
C HIS A 55 -10.39 -0.06 -6.87
N PRO A 56 -11.53 -0.74 -7.13
CA PRO A 56 -12.76 -0.54 -6.34
C PRO A 56 -12.66 -0.75 -4.82
N ALA A 57 -11.62 -1.43 -4.34
CA ALA A 57 -11.37 -1.65 -2.91
C ALA A 57 -10.26 -0.74 -2.34
N PHE A 58 -9.53 -0.01 -3.18
CA PHE A 58 -8.41 0.83 -2.79
C PHE A 58 -8.46 2.18 -3.53
N GLU A 59 -8.71 3.23 -2.75
CA GLU A 59 -8.66 4.63 -3.19
C GLU A 59 -7.70 5.40 -2.28
N LYS A 60 -6.51 5.76 -2.76
CA LYS A 60 -5.41 6.32 -1.93
C LYS A 60 -5.83 7.56 -1.14
N SER A 61 -6.67 8.41 -1.72
CA SER A 61 -7.15 9.64 -1.08
C SER A 61 -8.05 9.40 0.14
N LYS A 62 -8.60 8.18 0.30
CA LYS A 62 -9.53 7.82 1.37
C LYS A 62 -8.94 6.90 2.42
N ILE A 63 -7.67 6.53 2.29
CA ILE A 63 -7.01 5.54 3.15
C ILE A 63 -5.83 6.16 3.88
N LEU A 64 -5.76 5.94 5.19
CA LEU A 64 -4.61 6.29 6.02
C LEU A 64 -3.95 4.99 6.50
N TYR A 65 -2.68 4.78 6.14
CA TYR A 65 -1.92 3.61 6.56
C TYR A 65 -1.84 3.52 8.10
N GLY A 66 -2.11 2.34 8.66
CA GLY A 66 -2.09 2.10 10.10
C GLY A 66 -3.34 2.55 10.87
N LEU A 67 -4.32 3.17 10.21
CA LEU A 67 -5.57 3.61 10.87
C LEU A 67 -6.36 2.44 11.47
N ASN A 68 -6.27 1.26 10.86
CA ASN A 68 -6.91 0.05 11.35
C ASN A 68 -6.50 -0.32 12.79
N TRP A 69 -5.25 -0.02 13.17
CA TRP A 69 -4.73 -0.17 14.52
C TRP A 69 -4.97 1.08 15.36
N ALA A 70 -4.64 2.26 14.82
CA ALA A 70 -4.71 3.51 15.55
C ALA A 70 -6.13 3.84 16.04
N LYS A 71 -7.17 3.47 15.28
CA LYS A 71 -8.58 3.79 15.58
C LYS A 71 -9.03 3.35 16.97
N GLN A 72 -8.46 2.26 17.51
CA GLN A 72 -8.84 1.74 18.82
C GLN A 72 -8.36 2.62 19.98
N HIS A 73 -7.38 3.48 19.72
CA HIS A 73 -6.72 4.30 20.74
C HIS A 73 -7.05 5.80 20.62
N ILE A 74 -7.73 6.23 19.56
CA ILE A 74 -8.04 7.66 19.33
C ILE A 74 -8.87 8.24 20.48
N SER A 75 -9.86 7.51 20.98
CA SER A 75 -10.69 7.95 22.10
C SER A 75 -9.90 8.10 23.40
N GLN A 76 -8.86 7.27 23.58
CA GLN A 76 -8.00 7.30 24.76
C GLN A 76 -7.04 8.49 24.72
N PHE A 77 -6.42 8.76 23.56
CA PHE A 77 -5.42 9.81 23.43
C PHE A 77 -6.01 11.19 23.08
N GLY A 78 -7.18 11.23 22.43
CA GLY A 78 -7.83 12.47 21.99
C GLY A 78 -7.22 13.11 20.74
N TYR A 79 -6.22 12.48 20.11
CA TYR A 79 -5.57 12.98 18.89
C TYR A 79 -5.01 11.84 18.02
N LEU A 80 -4.63 12.18 16.80
CA LEU A 80 -3.90 11.34 15.85
C LEU A 80 -2.66 12.10 15.36
N ILE A 81 -1.56 11.37 15.13
CA ILE A 81 -0.35 11.91 14.49
C ILE A 81 -0.27 11.33 13.09
N VAL A 82 -0.13 12.21 12.10
CA VAL A 82 0.02 11.84 10.68
C VAL A 82 1.45 12.12 10.25
N VAL A 83 2.03 11.21 9.48
CA VAL A 83 3.42 11.27 8.98
C VAL A 83 3.47 10.99 7.48
N GLU A 84 4.58 11.37 6.85
CA GLU A 84 4.92 11.06 5.45
C GLU A 84 5.93 9.91 5.35
#